data_AF-A0A368GH80-F1
#
_entry.id   AF-A0A368GH80-F1
#
_cell.length_a   1.000
_cell.length_b   1.000
_cell.length_c   1.000
_cell.angle_alpha   90.00
_cell.angle_beta   90.00
_cell.angle_gamma   90.00
#
_symmetry.space_group_name_H-M   'P 1'
#
loop_
_entity.id
_entity.type
_entity.pdbx_description
1 polymer ?
#
loop_
_entity_poly.entity_id
_entity_poly.type
_entity_poly.pdbx_seq_one_letter_code
_entity_poly.pdbx_strand_id
1 'polypeptide(L)'
;MNINNGNGPSTAEGDVPSVSSNAVEWVEIVEPQTKQHMYANLITGQCSWEPPPGASVKRTHENQWWELFDSKTGRYYYYNAASMKTVWQRPMGVEVDIIPLAKLQTLKENTESAEHARVRRTCETQTSPAIRRVGGGSRRVIAQNIGPETGIIMTRTASRSSNGTVNGMQQSFDWMSLDDQSDSLSIGERSRRVRRHKSANYFLLIRVQKSPRTQEGLTSSFLLLLGWMKEAPKQPLSAPDNKQLKKDSPAIFKLIQGYMGDRKSKTPIDQQALTLCELGLSKQECADEAVAQLMQQLTDNERPDSVRRGWELLAIFLNFVTPSEKQAALLTEFIDRNSEKLFDRPEVAVSHFAQQCAKRMSKSQVRAKPTLAAVQEARVHIFNPPQFSASLCELMEMQAERYPQLQLPWIETTLIDLLYESGARRTEGLFRVPADPDQLMTTRARLDMFVVPVVHDPHVPAGLLKLWLRQLPEPLIPHAFYQRALAASENPAEVTRLIQVLPNTNQLVLAKLVSCLQDLSREEVVAHTKMDVSNLAMVMAPNVLRCESEDPRVIFENTRREMTFLKTLITSYDTSFIQGII
;
A
#
# COMPACT_ATOMS: atom_id res chain seq x y z
N MET A 1 63.16 -26.79 -28.97
CA MET A 1 62.70 -27.95 -28.18
C MET A 1 62.93 -27.64 -26.72
N ASN A 2 61.87 -27.82 -25.93
CA ASN A 2 61.78 -28.06 -24.49
C ASN A 2 62.30 -27.08 -23.41
N ILE A 3 61.30 -26.49 -22.71
CA ILE A 3 60.99 -26.53 -21.26
C ILE A 3 62.10 -26.14 -20.25
N ASN A 4 61.95 -25.04 -19.49
CA ASN A 4 61.42 -25.02 -18.10
C ASN A 4 61.50 -23.65 -17.37
N ASN A 5 60.59 -23.47 -16.40
CA ASN A 5 60.65 -22.68 -15.15
C ASN A 5 60.42 -21.14 -15.10
N GLY A 6 59.21 -20.76 -14.65
CA GLY A 6 58.95 -20.14 -13.33
C GLY A 6 59.36 -18.68 -13.05
N ASN A 7 58.38 -17.78 -12.92
CA ASN A 7 58.18 -16.91 -11.74
C ASN A 7 56.91 -16.06 -11.84
N GLY A 8 56.30 -15.76 -10.69
CA GLY A 8 54.99 -15.12 -10.50
C GLY A 8 54.87 -13.66 -10.96
N PRO A 9 53.64 -13.10 -10.88
CA PRO A 9 53.23 -11.96 -11.69
C PRO A 9 53.53 -10.61 -11.02
N SER A 10 53.87 -9.62 -11.82
CA SER A 10 53.74 -8.20 -11.47
C SER A 10 53.15 -7.46 -12.65
N THR A 11 51.95 -6.90 -12.39
CA THR A 11 51.37 -5.69 -12.97
C THR A 11 51.32 -5.56 -14.49
N ALA A 12 50.14 -5.82 -15.05
CA ALA A 12 49.58 -5.00 -16.12
C ALA A 12 48.05 -5.09 -16.03
N GLU A 13 47.43 -3.95 -15.76
CA GLU A 13 46.00 -3.71 -15.83
C GLU A 13 45.47 -4.18 -17.18
N GLY A 14 44.46 -5.06 -17.14
CA GLY A 14 43.75 -5.54 -18.31
C GLY A 14 42.26 -5.42 -18.01
N ASP A 15 41.62 -4.53 -18.76
CA ASP A 15 40.23 -4.12 -18.67
C ASP A 15 39.24 -5.28 -18.48
N VAL A 16 38.46 -5.18 -17.42
CA VAL A 16 37.19 -5.91 -17.28
C VAL A 16 36.16 -5.16 -18.13
N PRO A 17 35.41 -5.82 -19.03
CA PRO A 17 34.44 -5.13 -19.88
C PRO A 17 33.36 -4.50 -19.00
N SER A 18 33.28 -3.18 -19.04
CA SER A 18 32.29 -2.38 -18.33
C SER A 18 30.89 -2.84 -18.72
N VAL A 19 30.14 -3.33 -17.74
CA VAL A 19 28.69 -3.41 -17.80
C VAL A 19 28.19 -2.01 -18.12
N SER A 20 27.62 -1.81 -19.31
CA SER A 20 27.02 -0.56 -19.74
C SER A 20 25.78 -0.27 -18.88
N SER A 21 25.99 0.34 -17.71
CA SER A 21 24.94 0.96 -16.91
C SER A 21 24.57 2.31 -17.55
N ASN A 22 23.69 2.29 -18.55
CA ASN A 22 23.00 3.49 -19.00
C ASN A 22 21.91 3.92 -17.98
N ALA A 23 22.26 3.94 -16.69
CA ALA A 23 21.44 4.57 -15.66
C ALA A 23 21.65 6.08 -15.81
N VAL A 24 20.71 6.74 -16.47
CA VAL A 24 20.70 8.20 -16.56
C VAL A 24 20.60 8.76 -15.15
N GLU A 25 21.63 9.47 -14.72
CA GLU A 25 21.74 10.05 -13.38
C GLU A 25 20.95 11.37 -13.26
N TRP A 26 20.97 12.19 -14.32
CA TRP A 26 20.35 13.51 -14.35
C TRP A 26 19.28 13.61 -15.45
N VAL A 27 18.16 14.26 -15.13
CA VAL A 27 17.07 14.52 -16.08
C VAL A 27 16.83 16.01 -16.20
N GLU A 28 16.62 16.47 -17.42
CA GLU A 28 16.10 17.80 -17.72
C GLU A 28 14.58 17.79 -17.60
N ILE A 29 14.02 18.84 -17.01
CA ILE A 29 12.60 19.02 -16.72
C ILE A 29 12.23 20.46 -17.11
N VAL A 30 11.08 20.66 -17.75
CA VAL A 30 10.62 21.99 -18.19
C VAL A 30 9.47 22.46 -17.32
N GLU A 31 9.68 23.51 -16.53
CA GLU A 31 8.65 24.09 -15.67
C GLU A 31 7.42 24.52 -16.51
N PRO A 32 6.20 24.00 -16.23
CA PRO A 32 5.04 24.21 -17.11
C PRO A 32 4.62 25.67 -17.29
N GLN A 33 4.81 26.51 -16.26
CA GLN A 33 4.35 27.90 -16.23
C GLN A 33 5.35 28.86 -16.87
N THR A 34 6.63 28.71 -16.54
CA THR A 34 7.70 29.63 -16.99
C THR A 34 8.39 29.13 -18.25
N LYS A 35 8.19 27.86 -18.61
CA LYS A 35 8.90 27.14 -19.67
C LYS A 35 10.42 27.12 -19.47
N GLN A 36 10.90 27.34 -18.25
CA GLN A 36 12.31 27.26 -17.93
C GLN A 36 12.75 25.82 -17.71
N HIS A 37 13.97 25.54 -18.16
CA HIS A 37 14.59 24.23 -18.05
C HIS A 37 15.33 24.12 -16.70
N MET A 38 15.17 23.00 -16.03
CA MET A 38 15.81 22.67 -14.76
C MET A 38 16.32 21.22 -14.80
N TYR A 39 17.36 20.91 -14.04
CA TYR A 39 17.99 19.60 -13.99
C TYR A 39 17.80 18.97 -12.62
N ALA A 40 17.39 17.71 -12.57
CA ALA A 40 17.20 16.95 -11.34
C ALA A 40 17.96 15.62 -11.36
N ASN A 41 18.62 15.29 -10.26
CA ASN A 41 19.28 14.01 -10.06
C ASN A 41 18.31 13.03 -9.38
N LEU A 42 17.96 11.94 -10.07
CA LEU A 42 16.94 10.99 -9.60
C LEU A 42 17.44 10.07 -8.47
N ILE A 43 18.75 10.03 -8.23
CA ILE A 43 19.39 9.20 -7.20
C ILE A 43 19.62 10.01 -5.93
N THR A 44 20.16 11.23 -6.05
CA THR A 44 20.58 12.04 -4.90
C THR A 44 19.54 13.05 -4.43
N GLY A 45 18.54 13.36 -5.26
CA GLY A 45 17.53 14.36 -4.94
C GLY A 45 17.92 15.81 -5.25
N GLN A 46 19.11 16.05 -5.83
CA GLN A 46 19.62 17.39 -6.09
C GLN A 46 18.96 18.04 -7.32
N CYS A 47 18.67 19.34 -7.23
CA CYS A 47 18.14 20.14 -8.33
C CYS A 47 19.08 21.31 -8.67
N SER A 48 19.25 21.62 -9.95
CA SER A 48 20.06 22.74 -10.44
C SER A 48 19.38 23.42 -11.62
N TRP A 49 19.52 24.75 -11.71
CA TRP A 49 19.09 25.53 -12.88
C TRP A 49 20.14 25.53 -14.00
N GLU A 50 21.38 25.19 -13.67
CA GLU A 50 22.47 25.05 -14.63
C GLU A 50 22.77 23.55 -14.87
N PRO A 51 23.10 23.15 -16.10
CA PRO A 51 23.44 21.77 -16.40
C PRO A 51 24.70 21.36 -15.61
N PRO A 52 24.66 20.25 -14.86
CA PRO A 52 25.81 19.83 -14.07
C PRO A 52 27.01 19.52 -14.97
N PRO A 53 28.20 20.10 -14.71
CA PRO A 53 29.36 19.97 -15.58
C PRO A 53 29.83 18.52 -15.64
N GLY A 54 29.84 17.94 -16.84
CA GLY A 54 30.32 16.56 -17.09
C GLY A 54 29.31 15.45 -16.80
N ALA A 55 28.07 15.77 -16.39
CA ALA A 55 27.05 14.77 -16.09
C ALA A 55 26.28 14.30 -17.33
N SER A 56 25.89 13.02 -17.36
CA SER A 56 24.99 12.48 -18.39
C SER A 56 23.54 12.91 -18.10
N VAL A 57 23.07 13.92 -18.82
CA VAL A 57 21.70 14.46 -18.71
C VAL A 57 20.80 13.90 -19.81
N LYS A 58 19.67 13.30 -19.43
CA LYS A 58 18.58 12.99 -20.35
C LYS A 58 17.72 14.21 -20.59
N ARG A 59 17.65 14.65 -21.85
CA ARG A 59 16.88 15.81 -22.27
C ARG A 59 15.38 15.55 -22.29
N THR A 60 14.59 16.61 -22.21
CA THR A 60 13.13 16.50 -22.36
C THR A 60 12.73 16.07 -23.76
N HIS A 61 11.68 15.26 -23.87
CA HIS A 61 11.12 14.76 -25.13
C HIS A 61 9.59 14.71 -25.06
N GLU A 62 8.89 14.71 -26.21
CA GLU A 62 7.43 14.79 -26.28
C GLU A 62 6.69 13.61 -25.65
N ASN A 63 7.34 12.44 -25.65
CA ASN A 63 6.84 11.21 -25.06
C ASN A 63 7.17 11.07 -23.56
N GLN A 64 7.76 12.10 -22.94
CA GLN A 64 8.13 12.11 -21.54
C GLN A 64 6.92 12.41 -20.65
N TRP A 65 6.70 11.55 -19.65
CA TRP A 65 5.69 11.67 -18.62
C TRP A 65 6.35 11.75 -17.26
N TRP A 66 5.86 12.64 -16.40
CA TRP A 66 6.30 12.74 -15.02
C TRP A 66 5.34 12.02 -14.12
N GLU A 67 5.83 11.08 -13.34
CA GLU A 67 5.08 10.46 -12.25
C GLU A 67 5.24 11.32 -10.99
N LEU A 68 4.12 11.84 -10.50
CA LEU A 68 4.03 12.74 -9.35
C LEU A 68 3.07 12.12 -8.33
N PHE A 69 3.28 12.42 -7.06
CA PHE A 69 2.43 12.01 -5.95
C PHE A 69 1.57 13.19 -5.48
N ASP A 70 0.26 12.96 -5.37
CA ASP A 70 -0.69 13.88 -4.77
C ASP A 70 -0.97 13.47 -3.32
N SER A 71 -0.52 14.29 -2.37
CA SER A 71 -0.68 14.06 -0.94
C SER A 71 -2.13 14.20 -0.45
N LYS A 72 -3.01 14.89 -1.19
CA LYS A 72 -4.43 15.05 -0.82
C LYS A 72 -5.26 13.82 -1.15
N THR A 73 -4.99 13.19 -2.28
CA THR A 73 -5.70 11.99 -2.72
C THR A 73 -4.95 10.70 -2.39
N GLY A 74 -3.66 10.79 -2.00
CA GLY A 74 -2.78 9.66 -1.71
C GLY A 74 -2.47 8.82 -2.94
N ARG A 75 -2.47 9.43 -4.14
CA ARG A 75 -2.37 8.74 -5.43
C ARG A 75 -1.25 9.32 -6.29
N TYR A 76 -0.70 8.49 -7.16
CA TYR A 76 0.15 8.94 -8.24
C TYR A 76 -0.68 9.48 -9.40
N TYR A 77 -0.17 10.51 -10.06
CA TYR A 77 -0.68 11.02 -11.32
C TYR A 77 0.48 11.25 -12.29
N TYR A 78 0.16 11.23 -13.58
CA TYR A 78 1.14 11.33 -14.66
C TYR A 78 0.85 12.58 -15.47
N TYR A 79 1.88 13.40 -15.65
CA TYR A 79 1.78 14.65 -16.38
C TYR A 79 2.74 14.66 -17.57
N ASN A 80 2.22 14.99 -18.75
CA ASN A 80 3.05 15.20 -19.94
C ASN A 80 3.16 16.71 -20.22
N ALA A 81 4.37 17.23 -20.15
CA ALA A 81 4.67 18.65 -20.33
C ALA A 81 4.53 19.15 -21.78
N ALA A 82 4.67 18.24 -22.77
CA ALA A 82 4.53 18.57 -24.19
C ALA A 82 3.05 18.63 -24.61
N SER A 83 2.25 17.63 -24.23
CA SER A 83 0.82 17.57 -24.55
C SER A 83 -0.08 18.31 -23.55
N MET A 84 0.47 18.79 -22.43
CA MET A 84 -0.28 19.42 -21.33
C MET A 84 -1.42 18.53 -20.79
N LYS A 85 -1.18 17.22 -20.73
CA LYS A 85 -2.18 16.25 -20.25
C LYS A 85 -1.80 15.72 -18.88
N THR A 86 -2.79 15.69 -17.99
CA THR A 86 -2.71 15.00 -16.70
C THR A 86 -3.62 13.79 -16.75
N VAL A 87 -3.09 12.63 -16.37
CA VAL A 87 -3.85 11.38 -16.27
C VAL A 87 -3.56 10.71 -14.94
N TRP A 88 -4.55 10.04 -14.38
CA TRP A 88 -4.41 9.29 -13.14
C TRP A 88 -3.97 7.85 -13.35
N GLN A 89 -4.07 7.35 -14.59
CA GLN A 89 -3.64 6.02 -14.99
C GLN A 89 -2.25 6.11 -15.61
N ARG A 90 -1.39 5.13 -15.33
CA ARG A 90 -0.05 5.07 -15.91
C ARG A 90 -0.15 4.95 -17.44
N PRO A 91 0.40 5.91 -18.21
CA PRO A 91 0.40 5.82 -19.66
C PRO A 91 1.14 4.55 -20.12
N MET A 92 0.56 3.80 -21.06
CA MET A 92 1.10 2.55 -21.58
C MET A 92 1.38 2.65 -23.07
N GLY A 93 2.56 2.20 -23.51
CA GLY A 93 2.98 2.19 -24.92
C GLY A 93 4.51 2.01 -25.04
N VAL A 94 4.96 1.49 -26.19
CA VAL A 94 6.39 1.18 -26.44
C VAL A 94 7.28 2.45 -26.46
N GLU A 95 6.68 3.61 -26.73
CA GLU A 95 7.38 4.89 -26.78
C GLU A 95 7.18 5.76 -25.53
N VAL A 96 6.57 5.26 -24.45
CA VAL A 96 6.31 6.07 -23.24
C VAL A 96 7.55 6.11 -22.34
N ASP A 97 8.06 7.30 -22.04
CA ASP A 97 9.17 7.51 -21.11
C ASP A 97 8.69 8.11 -19.78
N ILE A 98 8.79 7.38 -18.67
CA ILE A 98 8.30 7.83 -17.36
C ILE A 98 9.45 8.27 -16.45
N ILE A 99 9.39 9.50 -15.96
CA ILE A 99 10.32 10.09 -15.00
C ILE A 99 9.69 10.06 -13.59
N PRO A 100 10.24 9.27 -12.64
CA PRO A 100 9.64 9.04 -11.33
C PRO A 100 9.96 10.16 -10.32
N LEU A 101 9.39 11.35 -10.55
CA LEU A 101 9.62 12.54 -9.71
C LEU A 101 8.97 12.44 -8.33
N ALA A 102 8.02 11.53 -8.13
CA ALA A 102 7.40 11.27 -6.83
C ALA A 102 8.41 10.89 -5.72
N LYS A 103 9.51 10.24 -6.09
CA LYS A 103 10.61 9.95 -5.16
C LYS A 103 11.31 11.21 -4.64
N LEU A 104 11.39 12.24 -5.47
CA LEU A 104 11.98 13.53 -5.10
C LEU A 104 11.06 14.32 -4.16
N GLN A 105 9.74 14.23 -4.35
CA GLN A 105 8.75 14.86 -3.46
C GLN A 105 8.86 14.34 -2.02
N THR A 106 9.04 13.03 -1.87
CA THR A 106 9.17 12.38 -0.54
C THR A 106 10.53 12.64 0.13
N LEU A 107 11.61 12.83 -0.63
CA LEU A 107 12.92 13.21 -0.07
C LEU A 107 12.92 14.64 0.50
N LYS A 108 12.14 15.54 -0.09
CA LYS A 108 11.98 16.93 0.38
C LYS A 108 11.14 17.04 1.66
N GLU A 109 10.03 16.28 1.76
CA GLU A 109 9.20 16.25 2.98
C GLU A 109 9.98 15.79 4.23
N ASN A 110 10.94 14.86 4.05
CA ASN A 110 11.78 14.35 5.14
C ASN A 110 12.80 15.38 5.67
N THR A 111 13.30 16.27 4.80
CA THR A 111 14.24 17.33 5.19
C THR A 111 13.53 18.48 5.90
N GLU A 112 12.33 18.87 5.43
CA GLU A 112 11.49 19.90 6.06
C GLU A 112 10.91 19.43 7.42
N SER A 113 10.57 18.15 7.56
CA SER A 113 10.08 17.57 8.83
C SER A 113 11.18 17.50 9.91
N ALA A 114 12.43 17.28 9.51
CA ALA A 114 13.59 17.24 10.42
C ALA A 114 13.94 18.63 10.98
N GLU A 115 13.74 19.69 10.21
CA GLU A 115 13.93 21.08 10.68
C GLU A 115 12.81 21.51 11.65
N HIS A 116 11.55 21.19 11.36
CA HIS A 116 10.43 21.44 12.28
C HIS A 116 10.57 20.68 13.61
N ALA A 117 11.15 19.47 13.60
CA ALA A 117 11.45 18.70 14.81
C ALA A 117 12.63 19.26 15.62
N ARG A 118 13.57 19.99 14.99
CA ARG A 118 14.65 20.71 15.69
C ARG A 118 14.15 22.00 16.35
N VAL A 119 13.23 22.73 15.72
CA VAL A 119 12.61 23.95 16.30
C VAL A 119 11.72 23.61 17.50
N ARG A 120 11.01 22.48 17.49
CA ARG A 120 10.20 22.04 18.64
C ARG A 120 11.03 21.64 19.86
N ARG A 121 12.24 21.09 19.66
CA ARG A 121 13.13 20.70 20.77
C ARG A 121 13.80 21.87 21.50
N THR A 122 13.78 23.09 20.96
CA THR A 122 14.35 24.28 21.62
C THR A 122 13.35 25.05 22.48
N CYS A 123 12.06 24.67 22.50
CA CYS A 123 11.01 25.44 23.18
C CYS A 123 10.53 24.83 24.52
N GLU A 124 11.04 23.66 24.91
CA GLU A 124 10.62 22.97 26.13
C GLU A 124 11.83 22.67 27.02
N THR A 125 12.34 23.69 27.69
CA THR A 125 12.91 23.71 29.05
C THR A 125 13.85 24.90 29.17
N GLN A 126 13.54 25.84 30.07
CA GLN A 126 14.45 26.29 31.13
C GLN A 126 13.87 27.51 31.88
N THR A 127 13.48 27.23 33.12
CA THR A 127 13.45 28.16 34.25
C THR A 127 14.81 28.86 34.35
N SER A 128 14.83 30.18 34.56
CA SER A 128 16.05 30.97 34.78
C SER A 128 16.83 30.47 36.02
N PRO A 129 18.17 30.67 36.08
CA PRO A 129 18.68 31.92 36.68
C PRO A 129 20.03 32.46 36.17
N ALA A 130 20.23 33.75 36.49
CA ALA A 130 21.46 34.48 36.86
C ALA A 130 22.57 34.81 35.83
N ILE A 131 22.91 36.10 35.86
CA ILE A 131 23.91 36.87 35.12
C ILE A 131 25.35 36.54 35.55
N ARG A 132 26.28 36.42 34.58
CA ARG A 132 27.65 36.97 34.65
C ARG A 132 28.21 37.24 33.24
N ARG A 133 28.81 38.43 33.07
CA ARG A 133 29.44 38.97 31.85
C ARG A 133 30.95 38.64 31.80
N VAL A 134 31.51 38.95 30.62
CA VAL A 134 32.92 39.06 30.15
C VAL A 134 33.35 37.82 29.36
N GLY A 135 33.84 37.86 28.11
CA GLY A 135 34.13 38.92 27.12
C GLY A 135 35.12 38.36 26.08
N GLY A 136 35.06 38.79 24.81
CA GLY A 136 36.12 38.56 23.79
C GLY A 136 35.68 37.78 22.55
N GLY A 137 35.77 38.41 21.37
CA GLY A 137 35.10 37.98 20.13
C GLY A 137 35.87 37.05 19.19
N SER A 138 35.16 36.48 18.23
CA SER A 138 35.48 36.54 16.79
C SER A 138 34.27 36.11 15.95
N ARG A 139 34.04 36.84 14.85
CA ARG A 139 32.83 36.79 14.00
C ARG A 139 32.72 35.50 13.19
N ARG A 140 31.56 34.83 13.27
CA ARG A 140 30.96 34.04 12.17
C ARG A 140 29.46 34.37 12.13
N VAL A 141 28.99 34.92 11.02
CA VAL A 141 27.61 35.38 10.85
C VAL A 141 26.75 34.16 10.51
N ILE A 142 25.91 33.76 11.46
CA ILE A 142 24.77 32.86 11.27
C ILE A 142 23.54 33.72 11.58
N ALA A 143 22.65 33.89 10.60
CA ALA A 143 21.40 34.62 10.81
C ALA A 143 20.36 33.66 11.39
N GLN A 144 19.90 33.95 12.60
CA GLN A 144 18.71 33.36 13.24
C GLN A 144 17.51 34.30 13.11
N ASN A 145 16.35 33.65 12.98
CA ASN A 145 14.97 34.09 12.75
C ASN A 145 14.46 35.41 13.36
N ILE A 146 13.51 36.03 12.64
CA ILE A 146 12.46 36.90 13.21
C ILE A 146 11.09 36.31 12.84
N GLY A 147 10.28 36.02 13.87
CA GLY A 147 8.86 35.66 13.78
C GLY A 147 7.93 36.88 14.01
N PRO A 148 6.60 36.68 13.95
CA PRO A 148 5.65 37.58 13.28
C PRO A 148 4.93 38.55 14.24
N GLU A 149 4.22 39.56 13.69
CA GLU A 149 2.90 40.06 14.14
C GLU A 149 2.46 41.32 13.34
N THR A 150 1.12 41.46 13.16
CA THR A 150 0.31 42.65 12.77
C THR A 150 -0.05 42.95 11.28
N GLY A 151 -1.36 42.91 10.97
CA GLY A 151 -2.19 44.12 10.71
C GLY A 151 -2.38 44.70 9.28
N ILE A 152 -3.55 44.40 8.70
CA ILE A 152 -4.38 45.00 7.62
C ILE A 152 -4.08 46.40 6.96
N ILE A 153 -4.35 46.47 5.62
CA ILE A 153 -4.84 47.56 4.70
C ILE A 153 -3.87 48.34 3.75
N MET A 154 -4.10 48.08 2.44
CA MET A 154 -4.02 48.87 1.16
C MET A 154 -2.86 49.84 0.80
N THR A 155 -2.28 49.64 -0.39
CA THR A 155 -2.29 50.50 -1.62
C THR A 155 -1.00 50.35 -2.47
N ARG A 156 -1.17 50.53 -3.79
CA ARG A 156 -0.18 50.32 -4.88
C ARG A 156 1.11 51.13 -4.72
N THR A 157 2.24 50.60 -5.19
CA THR A 157 3.00 51.12 -6.37
C THR A 157 4.27 50.28 -6.62
N ALA A 158 4.59 50.11 -7.90
CA ALA A 158 5.74 49.35 -8.37
C ALA A 158 7.05 50.14 -8.24
N SER A 159 8.13 49.49 -7.82
CA SER A 159 9.47 49.69 -8.40
C SER A 159 10.39 48.52 -8.04
N ARG A 160 11.13 48.06 -9.05
CA ARG A 160 12.14 46.99 -9.01
C ARG A 160 13.37 47.45 -8.22
N SER A 161 13.83 46.64 -7.28
CA SER A 161 15.27 46.40 -7.08
C SER A 161 15.50 44.98 -6.56
N SER A 162 16.57 44.40 -7.06
CA SER A 162 17.04 43.02 -6.91
C SER A 162 17.37 42.65 -5.45
N ASN A 163 16.67 41.64 -4.93
CA ASN A 163 17.16 40.65 -3.95
C ASN A 163 16.03 39.63 -3.71
N GLY A 164 16.27 38.35 -3.99
CA GLY A 164 15.23 37.31 -3.91
C GLY A 164 15.82 35.91 -3.78
N THR A 165 16.37 35.62 -2.61
CA THR A 165 16.76 34.29 -2.14
C THR A 165 15.52 33.43 -1.83
N VAL A 166 15.54 32.18 -2.30
CA VAL A 166 14.93 30.95 -1.73
C VAL A 166 13.41 30.91 -1.42
N ASN A 167 12.61 31.93 -1.77
CA ASN A 167 11.14 31.86 -1.59
C ASN A 167 10.33 31.51 -2.86
N GLY A 168 10.98 31.29 -4.01
CA GLY A 168 10.28 30.99 -5.28
C GLY A 168 9.77 29.56 -5.42
N MET A 169 10.29 28.60 -4.65
CA MET A 169 9.97 27.18 -4.83
C MET A 169 8.74 26.71 -4.03
N GLN A 170 8.24 27.53 -3.10
CA GLN A 170 7.05 27.21 -2.29
C GLN A 170 5.74 27.51 -3.05
N GLN A 171 5.73 28.50 -3.95
CA GLN A 171 4.52 28.89 -4.69
C GLN A 171 4.29 28.08 -5.98
N SER A 172 5.32 27.47 -6.57
CA SER A 172 5.15 26.70 -7.82
C SER A 172 4.50 25.31 -7.63
N PHE A 173 4.51 24.73 -6.42
CA PHE A 173 3.99 23.38 -6.16
C PHE A 173 2.62 23.34 -5.46
N ASP A 174 2.16 24.45 -4.86
CA ASP A 174 0.81 24.55 -4.27
C ASP A 174 -0.30 24.82 -5.31
N TRP A 175 0.05 25.12 -6.57
CA TRP A 175 -0.91 25.60 -7.59
C TRP A 175 -1.66 24.51 -8.40
N MET A 176 -1.53 23.23 -8.02
CA MET A 176 -2.22 22.12 -8.72
C MET A 176 -3.35 21.48 -7.90
N SER A 177 -3.75 22.11 -6.80
CA SER A 177 -4.97 21.77 -6.08
C SER A 177 -6.17 22.56 -6.59
N LEU A 178 -7.13 21.86 -7.19
CA LEU A 178 -8.40 22.43 -7.64
C LEU A 178 -9.25 22.87 -6.44
N ASP A 179 -9.36 24.19 -6.23
CA ASP A 179 -10.50 24.81 -5.59
C ASP A 179 -11.51 25.22 -6.68
N ASP A 180 -12.70 24.64 -6.64
CA ASP A 180 -13.83 25.00 -7.51
C ASP A 180 -14.53 26.23 -6.94
N GLN A 181 -14.16 27.42 -7.39
CA GLN A 181 -14.93 28.65 -7.18
C GLN A 181 -15.81 28.92 -8.40
N SER A 182 -17.11 28.75 -8.17
CA SER A 182 -18.19 29.25 -9.00
C SER A 182 -18.04 30.76 -9.26
N ASP A 183 -18.06 31.18 -10.52
CA ASP A 183 -18.43 32.54 -10.88
C ASP A 183 -19.41 32.55 -12.05
N SER A 184 -20.58 33.10 -11.75
CA SER A 184 -21.65 33.45 -12.67
C SER A 184 -21.30 34.71 -13.44
N LEU A 185 -21.23 34.65 -14.77
CA LEU A 185 -21.37 35.84 -15.61
C LEU A 185 -22.26 35.55 -16.82
N SER A 186 -23.42 36.20 -16.79
CA SER A 186 -24.31 36.42 -17.92
C SER A 186 -23.65 37.33 -18.96
N ILE A 187 -23.65 36.93 -20.23
CA ILE A 187 -23.75 37.83 -21.39
C ILE A 187 -24.61 37.10 -22.42
N GLY A 188 -25.73 37.70 -22.78
CA GLY A 188 -26.58 37.24 -23.86
C GLY A 188 -26.14 37.83 -25.19
N GLU A 189 -26.23 37.05 -26.26
CA GLU A 189 -26.49 37.58 -27.59
C GLU A 189 -27.20 36.56 -28.48
N ARG A 190 -28.01 37.12 -29.38
CA ARG A 190 -29.12 36.52 -30.11
C ARG A 190 -28.71 35.68 -31.31
N SER A 191 -29.55 34.68 -31.58
CA SER A 191 -29.99 34.19 -32.90
C SER A 191 -28.93 33.72 -33.91
N ARG A 192 -29.02 32.42 -34.26
CA ARG A 192 -29.58 32.03 -35.57
C ARG A 192 -30.03 30.57 -35.56
N ARG A 193 -31.30 30.41 -35.94
CA ARG A 193 -32.05 29.19 -36.12
C ARG A 193 -31.66 28.58 -37.47
N VAL A 194 -31.12 27.37 -37.49
CA VAL A 194 -31.14 26.51 -38.69
C VAL A 194 -31.69 25.15 -38.29
N ARG A 195 -32.96 24.92 -38.66
CA ARG A 195 -33.58 23.59 -38.71
C ARG A 195 -33.41 23.06 -40.12
N ARG A 196 -32.91 21.82 -40.24
CA ARG A 196 -33.19 20.79 -41.27
C ARG A 196 -32.12 19.71 -41.10
N HIS A 197 -32.36 18.40 -41.20
CA HIS A 197 -33.54 17.55 -41.27
C HIS A 197 -33.02 16.14 -40.97
N LYS A 198 -33.91 15.25 -40.51
CA LYS A 198 -33.64 13.85 -40.16
C LYS A 198 -32.93 13.08 -41.28
N SER A 199 -31.93 12.28 -40.90
CA SER A 199 -31.69 10.96 -41.50
C SER A 199 -31.11 10.02 -40.46
N ALA A 200 -31.71 8.85 -40.41
CA ALA A 200 -31.48 7.77 -39.46
C ALA A 200 -30.34 6.85 -39.92
N ASN A 201 -29.96 5.95 -39.01
CA ASN A 201 -29.06 4.79 -39.15
C ASN A 201 -27.57 5.13 -38.88
N TYR A 202 -26.85 4.51 -37.94
CA TYR A 202 -27.00 3.26 -37.19
C TYR A 202 -26.49 3.48 -35.75
N PHE A 203 -27.36 3.35 -34.75
CA PHE A 203 -26.95 3.02 -33.38
C PHE A 203 -27.58 1.68 -33.08
N LEU A 204 -26.75 0.64 -33.02
CA LEU A 204 -27.15 -0.71 -32.65
C LEU A 204 -27.57 -0.67 -31.17
N LEU A 205 -28.86 -0.47 -30.93
CA LEU A 205 -29.51 -0.73 -29.66
C LEU A 205 -29.38 -2.24 -29.36
N ILE A 206 -28.40 -2.63 -28.55
CA ILE A 206 -28.59 -3.82 -27.72
C ILE A 206 -29.59 -3.42 -26.64
N ARG A 207 -30.87 -3.53 -26.98
CA ARG A 207 -31.93 -3.73 -25.99
C ARG A 207 -31.58 -5.03 -25.27
N VAL A 208 -31.17 -4.94 -24.01
CA VAL A 208 -31.18 -6.07 -23.09
C VAL A 208 -32.60 -6.63 -23.09
N GLN A 209 -32.79 -7.76 -23.75
CA GLN A 209 -34.03 -8.53 -23.67
C GLN A 209 -34.25 -8.88 -22.20
N LYS A 210 -35.35 -8.37 -21.62
CA LYS A 210 -35.96 -9.01 -20.45
C LYS A 210 -36.42 -10.39 -20.90
N SER A 211 -35.65 -11.42 -20.56
CA SER A 211 -36.06 -12.82 -20.71
C SER A 211 -37.28 -13.11 -19.82
N PRO A 212 -38.25 -13.95 -20.25
CA PRO A 212 -39.39 -14.32 -19.43
C PRO A 212 -38.96 -15.23 -18.28
N ARG A 213 -39.50 -14.92 -17.10
CA ARG A 213 -39.31 -15.63 -15.84
C ARG A 213 -39.66 -17.11 -15.94
N THR A 214 -38.70 -17.99 -15.69
CA THR A 214 -38.94 -19.29 -15.07
C THR A 214 -38.99 -19.11 -13.55
N GLN A 215 -40.03 -19.66 -12.93
CA GLN A 215 -40.29 -19.60 -11.51
C GLN A 215 -39.28 -20.47 -10.76
N GLU A 216 -38.36 -19.85 -10.02
CA GLU A 216 -37.68 -20.44 -8.86
C GLU A 216 -36.96 -19.31 -8.09
N GLY A 217 -37.24 -19.16 -6.78
CA GLY A 217 -36.51 -18.26 -5.87
C GLY A 217 -37.16 -16.90 -5.56
N LEU A 218 -38.21 -16.88 -4.72
CA LEU A 218 -38.97 -15.69 -4.28
C LEU A 218 -38.20 -14.64 -3.44
N THR A 219 -36.89 -14.74 -3.24
CA THR A 219 -36.09 -13.80 -2.43
C THR A 219 -35.30 -12.78 -3.25
N SER A 220 -34.87 -13.10 -4.48
CA SER A 220 -34.04 -12.20 -5.32
C SER A 220 -34.83 -10.99 -5.87
N SER A 221 -36.15 -11.11 -5.99
CA SER A 221 -37.01 -10.08 -6.59
C SER A 221 -37.27 -8.83 -5.73
N PHE A 222 -37.08 -8.85 -4.41
CA PHE A 222 -37.45 -7.71 -3.54
C PHE A 222 -36.35 -6.62 -3.48
N LEU A 223 -35.08 -7.01 -3.58
CA LEU A 223 -33.95 -6.06 -3.61
C LEU A 223 -33.80 -5.38 -4.98
N LEU A 224 -34.13 -6.09 -6.07
CA LEU A 224 -34.16 -5.56 -7.44
C LEU A 224 -35.22 -4.46 -7.67
N LEU A 225 -36.13 -4.26 -6.72
CA LEU A 225 -37.21 -3.26 -6.79
C LEU A 225 -36.89 -1.95 -6.06
N LEU A 226 -35.74 -1.87 -5.38
CA LEU A 226 -35.37 -0.75 -4.53
C LEU A 226 -34.03 -0.17 -4.99
N GLY A 227 -34.10 0.84 -5.85
CA GLY A 227 -32.95 1.65 -6.22
C GLY A 227 -32.58 2.68 -5.13
N TRP A 228 -31.62 3.54 -5.46
CA TRP A 228 -31.18 4.63 -4.59
C TRP A 228 -32.35 5.44 -4.03
N MET A 229 -32.31 5.71 -2.73
CA MET A 229 -33.33 6.49 -2.03
C MET A 229 -32.73 7.67 -1.27
N LYS A 230 -33.40 8.81 -1.33
CA LYS A 230 -33.02 10.02 -0.58
C LYS A 230 -33.38 9.95 0.91
N GLU A 231 -34.45 9.25 1.26
CA GLU A 231 -34.96 9.14 2.64
C GLU A 231 -34.82 7.72 3.19
N ALA A 232 -34.72 7.62 4.51
CA ALA A 232 -34.55 6.34 5.19
C ALA A 232 -35.76 5.43 4.94
N PRO A 233 -35.55 4.12 4.82
CA PRO A 233 -36.64 3.18 4.63
C PRO A 233 -37.57 3.21 5.85
N LYS A 234 -38.90 3.14 5.61
CA LYS A 234 -39.91 3.16 6.68
C LYS A 234 -39.83 1.93 7.58
N GLN A 235 -39.28 0.84 7.07
CA GLN A 235 -39.05 -0.42 7.77
C GLN A 235 -37.66 -0.94 7.41
N PRO A 236 -37.00 -1.70 8.30
CA PRO A 236 -35.73 -2.33 7.98
C PRO A 236 -35.84 -3.23 6.74
N LEU A 237 -34.79 -3.27 5.94
CA LEU A 237 -34.74 -4.05 4.70
C LEU A 237 -34.40 -5.53 4.97
N SER A 238 -33.51 -5.79 5.93
CA SER A 238 -33.07 -7.17 6.25
C SER A 238 -34.10 -7.93 7.10
N ALA A 239 -34.79 -7.23 8.00
CA ALA A 239 -35.81 -7.80 8.90
C ALA A 239 -36.95 -6.80 9.21
N PRO A 240 -37.96 -6.66 8.33
CA PRO A 240 -39.03 -5.65 8.45
C PRO A 240 -39.85 -5.71 9.75
N ASP A 241 -40.01 -6.92 10.30
CA ASP A 241 -40.80 -7.16 11.52
C ASP A 241 -40.01 -6.92 12.81
N ASN A 242 -38.70 -6.73 12.74
CA ASN A 242 -37.85 -6.55 13.91
C ASN A 242 -38.04 -5.15 14.52
N LYS A 243 -38.75 -5.09 15.65
CA LYS A 243 -39.03 -3.84 16.39
C LYS A 243 -37.80 -3.15 16.94
N GLN A 244 -36.74 -3.88 17.28
CA GLN A 244 -35.50 -3.29 17.79
C GLN A 244 -34.75 -2.62 16.64
N LEU A 245 -34.62 -3.32 15.51
CA LEU A 245 -33.95 -2.82 14.31
C LEU A 245 -34.66 -1.60 13.71
N LYS A 246 -35.98 -1.44 13.89
CA LYS A 246 -36.71 -0.21 13.51
C LYS A 246 -36.14 1.07 14.13
N LYS A 247 -35.50 0.99 15.31
CA LYS A 247 -34.84 2.14 15.94
C LYS A 247 -33.45 2.41 15.36
N ASP A 248 -32.72 1.35 15.03
CA ASP A 248 -31.33 1.42 14.57
C ASP A 248 -31.22 1.69 13.05
N SER A 249 -32.17 1.19 12.24
CA SER A 249 -32.18 1.28 10.76
C SER A 249 -32.07 2.72 10.24
N PRO A 250 -32.79 3.73 10.78
CA PRO A 250 -32.60 5.12 10.36
C PRO A 250 -31.23 5.70 10.72
N ALA A 251 -30.58 5.21 11.79
CA ALA A 251 -29.23 5.65 12.15
C ALA A 251 -28.19 5.07 11.18
N ILE A 252 -28.31 3.78 10.84
CA ILE A 252 -27.51 3.10 9.79
C ILE A 252 -27.61 3.87 8.47
N PHE A 253 -28.82 4.19 8.03
CA PHE A 253 -29.07 4.91 6.78
C PHE A 253 -28.36 6.28 6.74
N LYS A 254 -28.42 7.01 7.86
CA LYS A 254 -27.79 8.33 8.00
C LYS A 254 -26.27 8.26 7.95
N LEU A 255 -25.66 7.19 8.49
CA LEU A 255 -24.22 6.95 8.42
C LEU A 255 -23.81 6.65 6.96
N ILE A 256 -24.56 5.76 6.28
CA ILE A 256 -24.32 5.40 4.88
C ILE A 256 -24.39 6.63 3.97
N GLN A 257 -25.50 7.38 4.01
CA GLN A 257 -25.63 8.58 3.18
C GLN A 257 -24.66 9.69 3.55
N GLY A 258 -24.30 9.80 4.83
CA GLY A 258 -23.28 10.74 5.29
C GLY A 258 -21.94 10.45 4.62
N TYR A 259 -21.57 9.17 4.52
CA TYR A 259 -20.30 8.73 3.96
C TYR A 259 -20.29 8.90 2.45
N MET A 260 -21.40 8.50 1.81
CA MET A 260 -21.65 8.63 0.36
C MET A 260 -21.72 10.08 -0.10
N GLY A 261 -21.80 11.05 0.82
CA GLY A 261 -21.92 12.48 0.48
C GLY A 261 -23.32 12.87 0.01
N ASP A 262 -24.29 11.97 0.12
CA ASP A 262 -25.70 12.23 -0.19
C ASP A 262 -26.40 13.02 0.91
N ARG A 263 -25.82 13.03 2.11
CA ARG A 263 -26.32 13.76 3.28
C ARG A 263 -25.23 14.62 3.89
N LYS A 264 -25.51 15.91 4.09
CA LYS A 264 -24.62 16.82 4.83
C LYS A 264 -24.44 16.31 6.27
N SER A 265 -23.19 16.18 6.69
CA SER A 265 -22.82 15.72 8.03
C SER A 265 -21.58 16.48 8.49
N LYS A 266 -21.52 16.80 9.79
CA LYS A 266 -20.32 17.40 10.42
C LYS A 266 -19.30 16.34 10.83
N THR A 267 -19.73 15.07 10.93
CA THR A 267 -18.88 13.95 11.32
C THR A 267 -17.97 13.59 10.14
N PRO A 268 -16.64 13.47 10.33
CA PRO A 268 -15.72 13.01 9.29
C PRO A 268 -16.13 11.64 8.72
N ILE A 269 -15.84 11.41 7.44
CA ILE A 269 -16.24 10.16 6.76
C ILE A 269 -15.64 8.92 7.43
N ASP A 270 -14.39 8.97 7.87
CA ASP A 270 -13.73 7.83 8.53
C ASP A 270 -14.39 7.50 9.88
N GLN A 271 -14.86 8.53 10.60
CA GLN A 271 -15.60 8.34 11.85
C GLN A 271 -16.99 7.76 11.60
N GLN A 272 -17.65 8.10 10.49
CA GLN A 272 -18.94 7.50 10.12
C GLN A 272 -18.78 6.02 9.75
N ALA A 273 -17.74 5.67 8.99
CA ALA A 273 -17.43 4.28 8.67
C ALA A 273 -17.08 3.47 9.92
N LEU A 274 -16.28 4.03 10.83
CA LEU A 274 -15.96 3.42 12.12
C LEU A 274 -17.23 3.10 12.92
N THR A 275 -18.10 4.09 13.12
CA THR A 275 -19.35 3.90 13.87
C THR A 275 -20.28 2.88 13.21
N LEU A 276 -20.32 2.83 11.87
CA LEU A 276 -21.08 1.80 11.14
C LEU A 276 -20.52 0.39 11.42
N CYS A 277 -19.19 0.22 11.36
CA CYS A 277 -18.52 -1.06 11.63
C CYS A 277 -18.72 -1.51 13.08
N GLU A 278 -18.60 -0.60 14.05
CA GLU A 278 -18.86 -0.88 15.47
C GLU A 278 -20.29 -1.35 15.71
N LEU A 279 -21.27 -0.72 15.03
CA LEU A 279 -22.67 -1.12 15.13
C LEU A 279 -22.89 -2.51 14.53
N GLY A 280 -22.32 -2.78 13.35
CA GLY A 280 -22.39 -4.10 12.70
C GLY A 280 -21.75 -5.22 13.52
N LEU A 281 -20.63 -4.94 14.21
CA LEU A 281 -20.02 -5.91 15.14
C LEU A 281 -20.84 -6.12 16.41
N SER A 282 -21.54 -5.09 16.87
CA SER A 282 -22.33 -5.18 18.10
C SER A 282 -23.57 -6.05 17.96
N LYS A 283 -24.21 -6.07 16.78
CA LYS A 283 -25.46 -6.79 16.51
C LYS A 283 -25.49 -7.30 15.07
N GLN A 284 -25.72 -8.61 14.89
CA GLN A 284 -25.79 -9.23 13.57
C GLN A 284 -26.90 -8.63 12.70
N GLU A 285 -28.03 -8.23 13.30
CA GLU A 285 -29.16 -7.64 12.57
C GLU A 285 -28.82 -6.25 12.01
N CYS A 286 -27.95 -5.50 12.71
CA CYS A 286 -27.44 -4.23 12.20
C CYS A 286 -26.44 -4.44 11.08
N ALA A 287 -25.63 -5.51 11.14
CA ALA A 287 -24.73 -5.87 10.05
C ALA A 287 -25.50 -6.18 8.77
N ASP A 288 -26.51 -7.03 8.87
CA ASP A 288 -27.31 -7.44 7.72
C ASP A 288 -28.11 -6.26 7.14
N GLU A 289 -28.65 -5.38 8.01
CA GLU A 289 -29.32 -4.15 7.60
C GLU A 289 -28.39 -3.17 6.90
N ALA A 290 -27.15 -2.99 7.39
CA ALA A 290 -26.16 -2.14 6.76
C ALA A 290 -25.82 -2.63 5.34
N VAL A 291 -25.62 -3.95 5.18
CA VAL A 291 -25.39 -4.56 3.85
C VAL A 291 -26.61 -4.35 2.95
N ALA A 292 -27.82 -4.62 3.43
CA ALA A 292 -29.04 -4.47 2.63
C ALA A 292 -29.26 -3.00 2.17
N GLN A 293 -29.03 -2.03 3.07
CA GLN A 293 -29.13 -0.61 2.73
C GLN A 293 -28.01 -0.15 1.80
N LEU A 294 -26.77 -0.63 1.95
CA LEU A 294 -25.68 -0.34 1.01
C LEU A 294 -26.00 -0.86 -0.39
N MET A 295 -26.49 -2.10 -0.52
CA MET A 295 -26.93 -2.67 -1.79
C MET A 295 -28.05 -1.84 -2.44
N GLN A 296 -29.03 -1.38 -1.64
CA GLN A 296 -30.09 -0.48 -2.10
C GLN A 296 -29.53 0.85 -2.62
N GLN A 297 -28.65 1.51 -1.84
CA GLN A 297 -28.08 2.81 -2.21
C GLN A 297 -27.13 2.74 -3.43
N LEU A 298 -26.61 1.56 -3.75
CA LEU A 298 -25.78 1.31 -4.91
C LEU A 298 -26.58 0.94 -6.17
N THR A 299 -27.80 0.42 -6.00
CA THR A 299 -28.67 0.01 -7.11
C THR A 299 -29.27 1.23 -7.81
N ASP A 300 -29.14 1.30 -9.15
CA ASP A 300 -29.65 2.40 -9.99
C ASP A 300 -29.25 3.81 -9.51
N ASN A 301 -28.08 3.93 -8.89
CA ASN A 301 -27.55 5.22 -8.46
C ASN A 301 -26.80 5.92 -9.61
N GLU A 302 -27.34 7.05 -10.04
CA GLU A 302 -26.80 7.84 -11.15
C GLU A 302 -25.63 8.75 -10.74
N ARG A 303 -25.38 8.94 -9.43
CA ARG A 303 -24.37 9.87 -8.91
C ARG A 303 -23.01 9.15 -8.76
N PRO A 304 -22.01 9.43 -9.62
CA PRO A 304 -20.77 8.66 -9.64
C PRO A 304 -19.99 8.72 -8.32
N ASP A 305 -19.87 9.91 -7.72
CA ASP A 305 -19.18 10.06 -6.43
C ASP A 305 -19.84 9.29 -5.28
N SER A 306 -21.18 9.27 -5.26
CA SER A 306 -21.96 8.54 -4.27
C SER A 306 -21.76 7.03 -4.46
N VAL A 307 -21.87 6.52 -5.70
CA VAL A 307 -21.59 5.12 -6.03
C VAL A 307 -20.19 4.70 -5.61
N ARG A 308 -19.18 5.49 -5.96
CA ARG A 308 -17.78 5.24 -5.60
C ARG A 308 -17.60 5.12 -4.08
N ARG A 309 -18.14 6.08 -3.33
CA ARG A 309 -18.07 6.11 -1.86
C ARG A 309 -18.89 4.99 -1.21
N GLY A 310 -20.02 4.59 -1.80
CA GLY A 310 -20.85 3.49 -1.31
C GLY A 310 -20.14 2.15 -1.44
N TRP A 311 -19.51 1.89 -2.58
CA TRP A 311 -18.70 0.69 -2.80
C TRP A 311 -17.43 0.68 -1.93
N GLU A 312 -16.77 1.83 -1.76
CA GLU A 312 -15.67 2.01 -0.82
C GLU A 312 -16.10 1.67 0.62
N LEU A 313 -17.25 2.18 1.06
CA LEU A 313 -17.80 1.90 2.39
C LEU A 313 -18.16 0.43 2.57
N LEU A 314 -18.77 -0.20 1.57
CA LEU A 314 -19.10 -1.63 1.61
C LEU A 314 -17.82 -2.47 1.75
N ALA A 315 -16.77 -2.17 0.97
CA ALA A 315 -15.50 -2.86 1.09
C ALA A 315 -14.88 -2.68 2.48
N ILE A 316 -14.86 -1.46 3.03
CA ILE A 316 -14.38 -1.17 4.39
C ILE A 316 -15.18 -1.95 5.42
N PHE A 317 -16.51 -1.93 5.33
CA PHE A 317 -17.40 -2.61 6.26
C PHE A 317 -17.15 -4.12 6.29
N LEU A 318 -17.04 -4.74 5.12
CA LEU A 318 -16.71 -6.17 4.95
C LEU A 318 -15.28 -6.52 5.36
N ASN A 319 -14.42 -5.54 5.67
CA ASN A 319 -13.12 -5.82 6.27
C ASN A 319 -13.25 -6.23 7.74
N PHE A 320 -14.26 -5.70 8.44
CA PHE A 320 -14.44 -5.86 9.88
C PHE A 320 -15.64 -6.73 10.25
N VAL A 321 -16.71 -6.70 9.44
CA VAL A 321 -17.98 -7.33 9.75
C VAL A 321 -18.26 -8.47 8.79
N THR A 322 -18.73 -9.60 9.32
CA THR A 322 -19.20 -10.74 8.53
C THR A 322 -20.74 -10.77 8.56
N PRO A 323 -21.42 -10.65 7.41
CA PRO A 323 -22.88 -10.75 7.36
C PRO A 323 -23.38 -12.18 7.65
N SER A 324 -24.66 -12.34 7.97
CA SER A 324 -25.26 -13.67 8.16
C SER A 324 -25.22 -14.45 6.86
N GLU A 325 -25.26 -15.78 6.92
CA GLU A 325 -25.23 -16.65 5.74
C GLU A 325 -26.30 -16.27 4.69
N LYS A 326 -27.51 -15.94 5.14
CA LYS A 326 -28.59 -15.46 4.28
C LYS A 326 -28.24 -14.15 3.57
N GLN A 327 -27.71 -13.16 4.29
CA GLN A 327 -27.36 -11.87 3.71
C GLN A 327 -26.08 -11.97 2.85
N ALA A 328 -25.14 -12.83 3.22
CA ALA A 328 -23.93 -13.12 2.47
C ALA A 328 -24.25 -13.73 1.09
N ALA A 329 -25.22 -14.65 1.01
CA ALA A 329 -25.67 -15.20 -0.27
C ALA A 329 -26.22 -14.12 -1.21
N LEU A 330 -27.08 -13.22 -0.70
CA LEU A 330 -27.62 -12.09 -1.47
C LEU A 330 -26.53 -11.11 -1.90
N LEU A 331 -25.59 -10.82 -1.01
CA LEU A 331 -24.48 -9.93 -1.28
C LEU A 331 -23.51 -10.52 -2.33
N THR A 332 -23.27 -11.83 -2.30
CA THR A 332 -22.42 -12.54 -3.28
C THR A 332 -23.01 -12.38 -4.69
N GLU A 333 -24.30 -12.66 -4.86
CA GLU A 333 -24.99 -12.49 -6.15
C GLU A 333 -24.91 -11.03 -6.64
N PHE A 334 -25.03 -10.06 -5.74
CA PHE A 334 -24.92 -8.65 -6.05
C PHE A 334 -23.49 -8.25 -6.46
N ILE A 335 -22.48 -8.75 -5.75
CA ILE A 335 -21.07 -8.50 -6.07
C ILE A 335 -20.71 -9.09 -7.42
N ASP A 336 -21.10 -10.34 -7.70
CA ASP A 336 -20.78 -11.03 -8.94
C ASP A 336 -21.32 -10.26 -10.15
N ARG A 337 -22.58 -9.78 -10.05
CA ARG A 337 -23.24 -8.98 -11.09
C ARG A 337 -22.55 -7.66 -11.38
N ASN A 338 -21.78 -7.14 -10.42
CA ASN A 338 -21.06 -5.87 -10.51
C ASN A 338 -19.54 -6.04 -10.68
N SER A 339 -19.03 -7.28 -10.77
CA SER A 339 -17.58 -7.57 -10.81
C SER A 339 -16.98 -7.56 -12.22
N GLU A 340 -17.80 -7.42 -13.26
CA GLU A 340 -17.35 -7.38 -14.65
C GLU A 340 -16.88 -5.97 -15.05
N LYS A 341 -15.60 -5.86 -15.48
CA LYS A 341 -14.99 -4.61 -15.95
C LYS A 341 -15.73 -3.98 -17.13
N LEU A 342 -16.49 -4.75 -17.91
CA LEU A 342 -17.22 -4.26 -19.08
C LEU A 342 -18.31 -3.25 -18.73
N PHE A 343 -18.85 -3.31 -17.51
CA PHE A 343 -19.91 -2.42 -17.04
C PHE A 343 -19.39 -1.24 -16.21
N ASP A 344 -18.06 -1.07 -16.13
CA ASP A 344 -17.46 0.07 -15.44
C ASP A 344 -17.79 1.39 -16.16
N ARG A 345 -18.05 2.41 -15.36
CA ARG A 345 -18.18 3.79 -15.85
C ARG A 345 -16.79 4.44 -15.84
N PRO A 346 -16.48 5.36 -16.76
CA PRO A 346 -15.20 6.07 -16.78
C PRO A 346 -14.83 6.72 -15.43
N GLU A 347 -15.84 7.16 -14.68
CA GLU A 347 -15.67 7.85 -13.39
C GLU A 347 -15.49 6.87 -12.22
N VAL A 348 -15.99 5.63 -12.33
CA VAL A 348 -16.02 4.66 -11.23
C VAL A 348 -15.80 3.23 -11.75
N ALA A 349 -14.66 2.65 -11.39
CA ALA A 349 -14.37 1.23 -11.59
C ALA A 349 -15.09 0.38 -10.52
N VAL A 350 -16.40 0.21 -10.68
CA VAL A 350 -17.26 -0.58 -9.78
C VAL A 350 -16.75 -2.01 -9.65
N SER A 351 -16.30 -2.59 -10.76
CA SER A 351 -15.77 -3.96 -10.83
C SER A 351 -14.64 -4.21 -9.84
N HIS A 352 -13.73 -3.25 -9.70
CA HIS A 352 -12.60 -3.35 -8.78
C HIS A 352 -13.05 -3.38 -7.32
N PHE A 353 -13.97 -2.51 -6.92
CA PHE A 353 -14.52 -2.53 -5.57
C PHE A 353 -15.30 -3.81 -5.29
N ALA A 354 -16.11 -4.28 -6.24
CA ALA A 354 -16.89 -5.50 -6.13
C ALA A 354 -15.96 -6.72 -5.93
N GLN A 355 -14.93 -6.85 -6.75
CA GLN A 355 -13.90 -7.89 -6.61
C GLN A 355 -13.21 -7.83 -5.24
N GLN A 356 -12.93 -6.62 -4.73
CA GLN A 356 -12.35 -6.47 -3.40
C GLN A 356 -13.33 -6.87 -2.28
N CYS A 357 -14.62 -6.63 -2.46
CA CYS A 357 -15.67 -7.11 -1.54
C CYS A 357 -15.72 -8.65 -1.54
N ALA A 358 -15.69 -9.29 -2.72
CA ALA A 358 -15.66 -10.76 -2.83
C ALA A 358 -14.45 -11.34 -2.07
N LYS A 359 -13.26 -10.78 -2.27
CA LYS A 359 -12.04 -11.18 -1.54
C LYS A 359 -12.19 -11.02 -0.03
N ARG A 360 -12.85 -9.95 0.45
CA ARG A 360 -13.07 -9.73 1.89
C ARG A 360 -14.14 -10.66 2.46
N MET A 361 -15.05 -11.17 1.64
CA MET A 361 -16.03 -12.18 2.05
C MET A 361 -15.44 -13.58 2.18
N SER A 362 -14.45 -13.94 1.36
CA SER A 362 -13.82 -15.27 1.39
C SER A 362 -12.77 -15.44 2.49
N LYS A 363 -12.26 -14.35 3.08
CA LYS A 363 -11.25 -14.41 4.16
C LYS A 363 -11.87 -14.92 5.47
N SER A 364 -11.62 -16.20 5.76
CA SER A 364 -11.82 -16.81 7.09
C SER A 364 -10.71 -16.37 8.06
N GLN A 365 -10.60 -15.08 8.35
CA GLN A 365 -9.69 -14.57 9.36
C GLN A 365 -10.45 -13.97 10.54
N VAL A 366 -9.81 -14.03 11.71
CA VAL A 366 -10.23 -13.29 12.90
C VAL A 366 -10.28 -11.80 12.54
N ARG A 367 -11.49 -11.24 12.48
CA ARG A 367 -11.71 -9.83 12.15
C ARG A 367 -11.12 -8.96 13.26
N ALA A 368 -10.18 -8.09 12.91
CA ALA A 368 -9.65 -7.12 13.85
C ALA A 368 -10.75 -6.17 14.34
N LYS A 369 -10.62 -5.68 15.57
CA LYS A 369 -11.53 -4.64 16.08
C LYS A 369 -11.35 -3.36 15.28
N PRO A 370 -12.42 -2.70 14.82
CA PRO A 370 -12.31 -1.47 14.06
C PRO A 370 -11.78 -0.34 14.96
N THR A 371 -10.85 0.42 14.40
CA THR A 371 -10.32 1.67 14.95
C THR A 371 -10.25 2.68 13.81
N LEU A 372 -10.07 3.96 14.12
CA LEU A 372 -9.97 4.98 13.08
C LEU A 372 -8.80 4.70 12.11
N ALA A 373 -7.65 4.31 12.66
CA ALA A 373 -6.49 3.91 11.86
C ALA A 373 -6.77 2.68 10.99
N ALA A 374 -7.40 1.64 11.56
CA ALA A 374 -7.73 0.43 10.80
C ALA A 374 -8.74 0.72 9.67
N VAL A 375 -9.71 1.62 9.88
CA VAL A 375 -10.66 2.04 8.84
C VAL A 375 -9.94 2.75 7.69
N GLN A 376 -8.99 3.63 8.00
CA GLN A 376 -8.17 4.32 7.01
C GLN A 376 -7.30 3.35 6.23
N GLU A 377 -6.66 2.41 6.91
CA GLU A 377 -5.87 1.32 6.34
C GLU A 377 -6.74 0.44 5.43
N ALA A 378 -7.92 0.02 5.89
CA ALA A 378 -8.87 -0.78 5.11
C ALA A 378 -9.35 -0.06 3.84
N ARG A 379 -9.42 1.28 3.85
CA ARG A 379 -9.70 2.09 2.65
C ARG A 379 -8.52 2.07 1.67
N VAL A 380 -7.29 2.28 2.16
CA VAL A 380 -6.07 2.25 1.33
C VAL A 380 -5.89 0.88 0.68
N HIS A 381 -6.15 -0.20 1.44
CA HIS A 381 -6.06 -1.58 0.97
C HIS A 381 -7.14 -2.02 -0.01
N ILE A 382 -8.06 -1.12 -0.40
CA ILE A 382 -8.90 -1.39 -1.56
C ILE A 382 -8.04 -1.39 -2.81
N PHE A 383 -7.09 -0.44 -2.92
CA PHE A 383 -6.28 -0.23 -4.12
C PHE A 383 -4.83 -0.68 -3.96
N ASN A 384 -4.35 -0.77 -2.72
CA ASN A 384 -3.00 -1.21 -2.40
C ASN A 384 -3.10 -2.41 -1.46
N PRO A 385 -3.43 -3.61 -1.96
CA PRO A 385 -3.68 -4.72 -1.07
C PRO A 385 -2.38 -5.05 -0.31
N PRO A 386 -2.50 -5.39 0.99
CA PRO A 386 -1.35 -5.43 1.88
C PRO A 386 -0.40 -6.57 1.52
N GLN A 387 0.88 -6.37 1.78
CA GLN A 387 1.88 -7.44 1.72
C GLN A 387 1.80 -8.33 2.96
N PHE A 388 1.35 -7.77 4.09
CA PHE A 388 1.08 -8.52 5.30
C PHE A 388 -0.36 -9.05 5.31
N SER A 389 -0.56 -10.24 5.87
CA SER A 389 -1.87 -10.90 5.95
C SER A 389 -2.52 -11.29 4.61
N ALA A 390 -1.84 -11.11 3.48
CA ALA A 390 -2.22 -11.71 2.20
C ALA A 390 -1.76 -13.16 2.12
N SER A 391 -2.52 -13.99 1.40
CA SER A 391 -2.11 -15.35 1.06
C SER A 391 -0.93 -15.32 0.08
N LEU A 392 -0.14 -16.41 0.05
CA LEU A 392 0.94 -16.54 -0.91
C LEU A 392 0.44 -16.41 -2.37
N CYS A 393 -0.74 -16.96 -2.67
CA CYS A 393 -1.36 -16.80 -4.00
C CYS A 393 -1.65 -15.34 -4.33
N GLU A 394 -2.31 -14.61 -3.42
CA GLU A 394 -2.58 -13.18 -3.59
C GLU A 394 -1.29 -12.37 -3.76
N LEU A 395 -0.23 -12.67 -2.99
CA LEU A 395 1.06 -11.99 -3.10
C LEU A 395 1.67 -12.17 -4.49
N MET A 396 1.67 -13.41 -5.00
CA MET A 396 2.19 -13.71 -6.33
C MET A 396 1.37 -13.05 -7.44
N GLU A 397 0.03 -13.02 -7.31
CA GLU A 397 -0.85 -12.32 -8.24
C GLU A 397 -0.59 -10.81 -8.25
N MET A 398 -0.49 -10.18 -7.07
CA MET A 398 -0.27 -8.74 -6.93
C MET A 398 1.08 -8.31 -7.48
N GLN A 399 2.13 -9.08 -7.21
CA GLN A 399 3.46 -8.71 -7.66
C GLN A 399 3.66 -8.97 -9.16
N ALA A 400 2.86 -9.84 -9.79
CA ALA A 400 3.07 -10.25 -11.18
C ALA A 400 3.10 -9.08 -12.17
N GLU A 401 2.38 -7.99 -11.90
CA GLU A 401 2.42 -6.79 -12.74
C GLU A 401 3.76 -6.04 -12.65
N ARG A 402 4.38 -6.00 -11.46
CA ARG A 402 5.59 -5.22 -11.19
C ARG A 402 6.87 -6.05 -11.28
N TYR A 403 6.79 -7.33 -10.93
CA TYR A 403 7.87 -8.29 -10.85
C TYR A 403 7.44 -9.64 -11.48
N PRO A 404 7.13 -9.68 -12.78
CA PRO A 404 6.58 -10.88 -13.46
C PRO A 404 7.53 -12.08 -13.46
N GLN A 405 8.83 -11.84 -13.30
CA GLN A 405 9.87 -12.88 -13.31
C GLN A 405 10.12 -13.47 -11.92
N LEU A 406 9.66 -12.78 -10.86
CA LEU A 406 9.97 -13.13 -9.47
C LEU A 406 9.09 -14.31 -9.05
N GLN A 407 9.71 -15.47 -8.77
CA GLN A 407 9.00 -16.69 -8.35
C GLN A 407 8.76 -16.77 -6.83
N LEU A 408 9.45 -15.92 -6.07
CA LEU A 408 9.27 -15.75 -4.63
C LEU A 408 8.43 -14.50 -4.34
N PRO A 409 7.71 -14.45 -3.20
CA PRO A 409 7.06 -13.22 -2.77
C PRO A 409 8.08 -12.08 -2.59
N TRP A 410 7.83 -10.93 -3.25
CA TRP A 410 8.67 -9.74 -3.17
C TRP A 410 8.96 -9.30 -1.73
N ILE A 411 7.95 -9.42 -0.87
CA ILE A 411 8.06 -9.07 0.55
C ILE A 411 9.07 -9.96 1.28
N GLU A 412 9.15 -11.25 0.95
CA GLU A 412 10.11 -12.16 1.58
C GLU A 412 11.54 -11.82 1.17
N THR A 413 11.80 -11.71 -0.14
CA THR A 413 13.14 -11.40 -0.65
C THR A 413 13.63 -10.05 -0.13
N THR A 414 12.76 -9.04 -0.17
CA THR A 414 13.07 -7.70 0.35
C THR A 414 13.38 -7.71 1.85
N LEU A 415 12.60 -8.44 2.66
CA LEU A 415 12.88 -8.54 4.10
C LEU A 415 14.20 -9.24 4.39
N ILE A 416 14.55 -10.28 3.63
CA ILE A 416 15.83 -10.99 3.75
C ILE A 416 17.00 -10.09 3.30
N ASP A 417 16.83 -9.32 2.22
CA ASP A 417 17.86 -8.38 1.76
C ASP A 417 18.10 -7.29 2.81
N LEU A 418 17.04 -6.66 3.31
CA LEU A 418 17.13 -5.68 4.41
C LEU A 418 17.76 -6.26 5.67
N LEU A 419 17.49 -7.52 5.99
CA LEU A 419 18.10 -8.23 7.12
C LEU A 419 19.63 -8.30 6.95
N TYR A 420 20.13 -8.65 5.77
CA TYR A 420 21.57 -8.71 5.52
C TYR A 420 22.21 -7.33 5.40
N GLU A 421 21.57 -6.39 4.72
CA GLU A 421 22.06 -5.02 4.54
C GLU A 421 22.21 -4.26 5.86
N SER A 422 21.32 -4.53 6.83
CA SER A 422 21.40 -3.95 8.18
C SER A 422 22.47 -4.60 9.06
N GLY A 423 23.10 -5.70 8.63
CA GLY A 423 24.22 -6.32 9.33
C GLY A 423 23.88 -7.56 10.18
N ALA A 424 22.81 -8.29 9.84
CA ALA A 424 22.34 -9.46 10.60
C ALA A 424 23.42 -10.47 11.01
N ARG A 425 24.44 -10.71 10.17
CA ARG A 425 25.53 -11.67 10.48
C ARG A 425 26.40 -11.29 11.69
N ARG A 426 26.28 -10.05 12.20
CA ARG A 426 27.06 -9.55 13.34
C ARG A 426 26.20 -9.19 14.55
N THR A 427 24.88 -9.34 14.46
CA THR A 427 23.95 -8.86 15.47
C THR A 427 23.58 -9.95 16.47
N GLU A 428 23.87 -9.69 17.74
CA GLU A 428 23.56 -10.62 18.82
C GLU A 428 22.05 -10.81 19.01
N GLY A 429 21.61 -12.06 19.20
CA GLY A 429 20.22 -12.37 19.51
C GLY A 429 19.23 -12.07 18.37
N LEU A 430 19.69 -12.10 17.11
CA LEU A 430 18.83 -11.96 15.93
C LEU A 430 17.60 -12.89 16.02
N PHE A 431 16.43 -12.42 15.60
CA PHE A 431 15.11 -13.07 15.78
C PHE A 431 14.65 -13.31 17.23
N ARG A 432 15.53 -13.28 18.23
CA ARG A 432 15.15 -13.42 19.65
C ARG A 432 14.83 -12.06 20.28
N VAL A 433 15.68 -11.06 20.05
CA VAL A 433 15.51 -9.70 20.57
C VAL A 433 14.40 -8.99 19.78
N PRO A 434 13.42 -8.35 20.45
CA PRO A 434 12.39 -7.56 19.78
C PRO A 434 12.97 -6.24 19.25
N ALA A 435 12.44 -5.79 18.12
CA ALA A 435 12.75 -4.47 17.57
C ALA A 435 11.97 -3.37 18.30
N ASP A 436 12.38 -2.12 18.07
CA ASP A 436 11.56 -0.96 18.42
C ASP A 436 10.19 -1.01 17.72
N PRO A 437 9.06 -0.95 18.46
CA PRO A 437 7.73 -1.10 17.88
C PRO A 437 7.38 -0.03 16.84
N ASP A 438 7.81 1.21 17.05
CA ASP A 438 7.49 2.32 16.16
C ASP A 438 8.25 2.19 14.83
N GLN A 439 9.54 1.83 14.88
CA GLN A 439 10.31 1.51 13.69
C GLN A 439 9.74 0.29 12.95
N LEU A 440 9.33 -0.74 13.68
CA LEU A 440 8.74 -1.95 13.10
C LEU A 440 7.45 -1.62 12.35
N MET A 441 6.53 -0.87 12.95
CA MET A 441 5.26 -0.48 12.31
C MET A 441 5.46 0.50 11.14
N THR A 442 6.38 1.46 11.28
CA THR A 442 6.70 2.39 10.19
C THR A 442 7.31 1.68 8.99
N THR A 443 8.20 0.73 9.23
CA THR A 443 8.85 -0.09 8.18
C THR A 443 7.81 -0.98 7.49
N ARG A 444 6.92 -1.62 8.26
CA ARG A 444 5.79 -2.39 7.73
C ARG A 444 4.92 -1.55 6.79
N ALA A 445 4.48 -0.38 7.24
CA ALA A 445 3.58 0.47 6.45
C ALA A 445 4.17 0.85 5.08
N ARG A 446 5.50 1.06 5.01
CA ARG A 446 6.20 1.31 3.74
C ARG A 446 6.25 0.06 2.86
N LEU A 447 6.54 -1.10 3.44
CA LEU A 447 6.56 -2.37 2.71
C LEU A 447 5.18 -2.74 2.15
N ASP A 448 4.10 -2.51 2.90
CA ASP A 448 2.71 -2.69 2.42
C ASP A 448 2.39 -1.85 1.17
N MET A 449 3.13 -0.75 0.94
CA MET A 449 3.02 0.12 -0.24
C MET A 449 4.05 -0.19 -1.33
N PHE A 450 4.76 -1.32 -1.26
CA PHE A 450 5.89 -1.64 -2.14
C PHE A 450 7.03 -0.60 -2.13
N VAL A 451 7.22 0.08 -0.99
CA VAL A 451 8.31 1.03 -0.77
C VAL A 451 9.37 0.37 0.11
N VAL A 452 10.55 0.11 -0.44
CA VAL A 452 11.69 -0.41 0.33
C VAL A 452 12.21 0.69 1.27
N PRO A 453 12.15 0.51 2.61
CA PRO A 453 12.68 1.45 3.57
C PRO A 453 14.19 1.25 3.78
N VAL A 454 14.89 2.30 4.23
CA VAL A 454 16.25 2.15 4.76
C VAL A 454 16.15 1.74 6.22
N VAL A 455 16.79 0.62 6.58
CA VAL A 455 16.74 0.08 7.94
C VAL A 455 18.16 -0.18 8.44
N HIS A 456 18.47 0.33 9.62
CA HIS A 456 19.79 0.16 10.25
C HIS A 456 19.80 -0.87 11.36
N ASP A 457 18.67 -1.10 12.03
CA ASP A 457 18.53 -2.11 13.08
C ASP A 457 18.08 -3.46 12.49
N PRO A 458 18.91 -4.53 12.54
CA PRO A 458 18.55 -5.85 12.02
C PRO A 458 17.40 -6.53 12.76
N HIS A 459 17.08 -6.10 13.99
CA HIS A 459 15.94 -6.64 14.70
C HIS A 459 14.61 -6.27 14.02
N VAL A 460 14.56 -5.13 13.31
CA VAL A 460 13.37 -4.68 12.57
C VAL A 460 12.99 -5.65 11.43
N PRO A 461 13.83 -5.90 10.40
CA PRO A 461 13.50 -6.85 9.34
C PRO A 461 13.36 -8.28 9.87
N ALA A 462 14.13 -8.68 10.89
CA ALA A 462 13.96 -9.98 11.55
C ALA A 462 12.58 -10.13 12.22
N GLY A 463 12.13 -9.08 12.91
CA GLY A 463 10.81 -9.00 13.52
C GLY A 463 9.68 -9.02 12.49
N LEU A 464 9.86 -8.30 11.38
CA LEU A 464 8.90 -8.25 10.29
C LEU A 464 8.81 -9.55 9.50
N LEU A 465 9.91 -10.25 9.25
CA LEU A 465 9.90 -11.56 8.60
C LEU A 465 9.10 -12.58 9.42
N LYS A 466 9.31 -12.62 10.74
CA LYS A 466 8.48 -13.43 11.65
C LYS A 466 7.02 -13.01 11.61
N LEU A 467 6.76 -11.70 11.67
CA LEU A 467 5.39 -11.17 11.67
C LEU A 467 4.65 -11.52 10.37
N TRP A 468 5.31 -11.39 9.22
CA TRP A 468 4.76 -11.71 7.92
C TRP A 468 4.38 -13.19 7.83
N LEU A 469 5.31 -14.10 8.15
CA LEU A 469 5.06 -15.54 8.18
C LEU A 469 3.90 -15.90 9.11
N ARG A 470 3.88 -15.32 10.32
CA ARG A 470 2.83 -15.57 11.32
C ARG A 470 1.46 -15.07 10.88
N GLN A 471 1.40 -13.98 10.10
CA GLN A 471 0.16 -13.36 9.65
C GLN A 471 -0.40 -13.96 8.35
N LEU A 472 0.31 -14.89 7.71
CA LEU A 472 -0.23 -15.61 6.56
C LEU A 472 -1.59 -16.25 6.91
N PRO A 473 -2.60 -16.16 6.04
CA PRO A 473 -3.91 -16.79 6.28
C PRO A 473 -3.82 -18.28 6.59
N GLU A 474 -2.95 -18.99 5.89
CA GLU A 474 -2.58 -20.36 6.17
C GLU A 474 -1.08 -20.40 6.54
N PRO A 475 -0.65 -21.20 7.55
CA PRO A 475 0.78 -21.30 7.87
C PRO A 475 1.59 -21.78 6.67
N LEU A 476 2.89 -21.46 6.66
CA LEU A 476 3.79 -21.82 5.57
C LEU A 476 3.83 -23.34 5.32
N ILE A 477 3.79 -24.13 6.39
CA ILE A 477 3.40 -25.56 6.33
C ILE A 477 1.88 -25.64 6.48
N PRO A 478 1.11 -25.92 5.41
CA PRO A 478 -0.34 -25.92 5.46
C PRO A 478 -0.87 -26.93 6.48
N HIS A 479 -2.04 -26.66 7.08
CA HIS A 479 -2.58 -27.50 8.17
C HIS A 479 -2.76 -28.97 7.75
N ALA A 480 -3.09 -29.21 6.48
CA ALA A 480 -3.19 -30.56 5.90
C ALA A 480 -1.89 -31.38 5.99
N PHE A 481 -0.72 -30.72 6.09
CA PHE A 481 0.60 -31.36 6.19
C PHE A 481 1.16 -31.33 7.61
N TYR A 482 0.54 -30.59 8.54
CA TYR A 482 1.06 -30.36 9.88
C TYR A 482 1.36 -31.65 10.65
N GLN A 483 0.39 -32.58 10.73
CA GLN A 483 0.60 -33.86 11.44
C GLN A 483 1.71 -34.71 10.81
N ARG A 484 1.80 -34.71 9.48
CA ARG A 484 2.88 -35.42 8.75
C ARG A 484 4.24 -34.78 9.02
N ALA A 485 4.31 -33.45 9.12
CA ALA A 485 5.53 -32.73 9.45
C ALA A 485 6.02 -33.11 10.86
N LEU A 486 5.13 -33.18 11.85
CA LEU A 486 5.52 -33.59 13.20
C LEU A 486 5.99 -35.04 13.27
N ALA A 487 5.32 -35.96 12.57
CA ALA A 487 5.69 -37.36 12.51
C ALA A 487 7.05 -37.57 11.80
N ALA A 488 7.35 -36.77 10.78
CA ALA A 488 8.60 -36.82 10.04
C ALA A 488 9.75 -36.06 10.72
N SER A 489 9.50 -35.25 11.75
CA SER A 489 10.43 -34.24 12.28
C SER A 489 11.86 -34.72 12.56
N GLU A 490 12.05 -35.98 12.98
CA GLU A 490 13.35 -36.59 13.29
C GLU A 490 14.00 -37.32 12.09
N ASN A 491 13.31 -37.44 10.95
CA ASN A 491 13.77 -38.14 9.76
C ASN A 491 13.98 -37.17 8.57
N PRO A 492 15.24 -36.79 8.28
CA PRO A 492 15.58 -35.90 7.17
C PRO A 492 14.99 -36.29 5.80
N ALA A 493 14.95 -37.59 5.50
CA ALA A 493 14.47 -38.09 4.22
C ALA A 493 12.95 -37.90 4.07
N GLU A 494 12.18 -38.18 5.13
CA GLU A 494 10.73 -37.97 5.12
C GLU A 494 10.36 -36.48 5.12
N VAL A 495 11.11 -35.65 5.87
CA VAL A 495 10.96 -34.19 5.84
C VAL A 495 11.16 -33.64 4.43
N THR A 496 12.21 -34.10 3.74
CA THR A 496 12.50 -33.69 2.35
C THR A 496 11.37 -34.10 1.40
N ARG A 497 10.88 -35.35 1.50
CA ARG A 497 9.74 -35.81 0.69
C ARG A 497 8.46 -35.03 0.98
N LEU A 498 8.23 -34.64 2.24
CA LEU A 498 7.08 -33.81 2.60
C LEU A 498 7.17 -32.43 1.93
N ILE A 499 8.35 -31.80 1.93
CA ILE A 499 8.53 -30.50 1.29
C ILE A 499 8.29 -30.57 -0.22
N GLN A 500 8.75 -31.64 -0.87
CA GLN A 500 8.58 -31.84 -2.32
C GLN A 500 7.12 -31.95 -2.78
N VAL A 501 6.18 -32.24 -1.87
CA VAL A 501 4.74 -32.33 -2.18
C VAL A 501 3.95 -31.11 -1.71
N LEU A 502 4.62 -30.10 -1.13
CA LEU A 502 3.96 -28.83 -0.81
C LEU A 502 3.58 -28.07 -2.10
N PRO A 503 2.60 -27.15 -2.03
CA PRO A 503 2.39 -26.20 -3.12
C PRO A 503 3.68 -25.48 -3.48
N ASN A 504 3.93 -25.28 -4.78
CA ASN A 504 5.21 -24.75 -5.29
C ASN A 504 5.65 -23.47 -4.57
N THR A 505 4.75 -22.50 -4.39
CA THR A 505 5.06 -21.24 -3.70
C THR A 505 5.46 -21.46 -2.24
N ASN A 506 4.77 -22.35 -1.51
CA ASN A 506 5.14 -22.69 -0.12
C ASN A 506 6.52 -23.35 -0.06
N GLN A 507 6.83 -24.26 -0.99
CA GLN A 507 8.13 -24.90 -1.07
C GLN A 507 9.25 -23.88 -1.31
N LEU A 508 9.06 -22.96 -2.27
CA LEU A 508 10.06 -21.94 -2.59
C LEU A 508 10.30 -20.98 -1.43
N VAL A 509 9.23 -20.46 -0.82
CA VAL A 509 9.30 -19.60 0.37
C VAL A 509 10.02 -20.31 1.52
N LEU A 510 9.63 -21.55 1.81
CA LEU A 510 10.28 -22.34 2.86
C LEU A 510 11.76 -22.59 2.57
N ALA A 511 12.11 -22.93 1.34
CA ALA A 511 13.49 -23.16 0.94
C ALA A 511 14.33 -21.88 1.01
N LYS A 512 13.78 -20.73 0.61
CA LYS A 512 14.44 -19.42 0.74
C LYS A 512 14.68 -19.05 2.20
N LEU A 513 13.67 -19.24 3.05
CA LEU A 513 13.78 -19.07 4.49
C LEU A 513 14.85 -19.98 5.10
N VAL A 514 14.82 -21.28 4.78
CA VAL A 514 15.81 -22.25 5.29
C VAL A 514 17.21 -21.91 4.83
N SER A 515 17.39 -21.45 3.59
CA SER A 515 18.69 -21.00 3.06
C SER A 515 19.27 -19.83 3.88
N CYS A 516 18.41 -18.85 4.23
CA CYS A 516 18.78 -17.75 5.12
C CYS A 516 19.18 -18.24 6.52
N LEU A 517 18.39 -19.15 7.11
CA LEU A 517 18.69 -19.72 8.43
C LEU A 517 19.96 -20.57 8.43
N GLN A 518 20.26 -21.28 7.35
CA GLN A 518 21.49 -22.03 7.15
C GLN A 518 22.71 -21.12 7.18
N ASP A 519 22.69 -20.02 6.42
CA ASP A 519 23.75 -19.02 6.43
C ASP A 519 23.96 -18.39 7.81
N LEU A 520 22.86 -18.06 8.51
CA LEU A 520 22.92 -17.49 9.86
C LEU A 520 23.39 -18.49 10.94
N SER A 521 23.31 -19.79 10.65
CA SER A 521 23.74 -20.86 11.54
C SER A 521 25.20 -21.29 11.36
N ARG A 522 25.92 -20.74 10.39
CA ARG A 522 27.35 -21.00 10.15
C ARG A 522 28.18 -20.60 11.38
N GLU A 523 29.19 -21.38 11.73
CA GLU A 523 29.96 -21.21 12.98
C GLU A 523 30.53 -19.79 13.13
N GLU A 524 31.03 -19.21 12.04
CA GLU A 524 31.57 -17.85 12.00
C GLU A 524 30.51 -16.77 12.26
N VAL A 525 29.26 -17.01 11.88
CA VAL A 525 28.13 -16.10 12.14
C VAL A 525 27.65 -16.28 13.57
N VAL A 526 27.48 -17.53 14.02
CA VAL A 526 27.07 -17.88 15.39
C VAL A 526 28.03 -17.30 16.44
N ALA A 527 29.34 -17.23 16.12
CA ALA A 527 30.34 -16.60 16.99
C ALA A 527 29.98 -15.15 17.34
N HIS A 528 29.32 -14.42 16.43
CA HIS A 528 28.83 -13.06 16.65
C HIS A 528 27.38 -13.03 17.12
N THR A 529 26.47 -13.70 16.42
CA THR A 529 25.02 -13.60 16.67
C THR A 529 24.55 -14.33 17.92
N LYS A 530 25.31 -15.34 18.38
CA LYS A 530 24.91 -16.28 19.45
C LYS A 530 23.64 -17.08 19.14
N MET A 531 23.22 -17.10 17.87
CA MET A 531 22.01 -17.78 17.40
C MET A 531 22.38 -19.07 16.67
N ASP A 532 22.60 -20.15 17.41
CA ASP A 532 22.81 -21.48 16.81
C ASP A 532 21.52 -22.05 16.17
N VAL A 533 21.65 -23.19 15.50
CA VAL A 533 20.53 -23.89 14.84
C VAL A 533 19.35 -24.11 15.79
N SER A 534 19.61 -24.47 17.05
CA SER A 534 18.55 -24.78 18.02
C SER A 534 17.83 -23.50 18.46
N ASN A 535 18.56 -22.41 18.67
CA ASN A 535 18.00 -21.10 18.99
C ASN A 535 17.18 -20.53 17.82
N LEU A 536 17.67 -20.65 16.59
CA LEU A 536 16.94 -20.24 15.38
C LEU A 536 15.66 -21.06 15.20
N ALA A 537 15.74 -22.38 15.35
CA ALA A 537 14.57 -23.25 15.25
C ALA A 537 13.51 -22.91 16.30
N MET A 538 13.92 -22.66 17.54
CA MET A 538 13.02 -22.28 18.65
C MET A 538 12.21 -21.01 18.34
N VAL A 539 12.84 -19.98 17.79
CA VAL A 539 12.17 -18.70 17.53
C VAL A 539 11.40 -18.67 16.21
N MET A 540 11.77 -19.50 15.24
CA MET A 540 11.18 -19.50 13.90
C MET A 540 10.07 -20.53 13.71
N ALA A 541 10.14 -21.71 14.36
CA ALA A 541 9.17 -22.78 14.16
C ALA A 541 7.70 -22.34 14.38
N PRO A 542 7.35 -21.53 15.41
CA PRO A 542 5.98 -21.07 15.62
C PRO A 542 5.44 -20.12 14.53
N ASN A 543 6.31 -19.61 13.65
CA ASN A 543 5.90 -18.77 12.52
C ASN A 543 5.77 -19.59 11.23
N VAL A 544 6.29 -20.82 11.20
CA VAL A 544 6.27 -21.72 10.03
C VAL A 544 5.15 -22.76 10.16
N LEU A 545 4.91 -23.25 11.38
CA LEU A 545 3.85 -24.18 11.74
C LEU A 545 2.89 -23.54 12.74
N ARG A 546 1.61 -23.95 12.73
CA ARG A 546 0.60 -23.50 13.71
C ARG A 546 -0.21 -24.70 14.18
N CYS A 547 -0.21 -24.94 15.49
CA CYS A 547 -1.03 -25.98 16.12
C CYS A 547 -2.49 -25.49 16.26
N GLU A 548 -3.44 -26.26 15.73
CA GLU A 548 -4.90 -25.97 15.84
C GLU A 548 -5.52 -26.51 17.15
N SER A 549 -4.77 -27.27 17.95
CA SER A 549 -5.27 -27.82 19.21
C SER A 549 -5.28 -26.77 20.31
N GLU A 550 -6.37 -26.69 21.09
CA GLU A 550 -6.45 -25.86 22.28
C GLU A 550 -5.96 -26.57 23.56
N ASP A 551 -5.74 -27.91 23.55
CA ASP A 551 -5.22 -28.63 24.72
C ASP A 551 -3.74 -28.25 24.98
N PRO A 552 -3.40 -27.64 26.14
CA PRO A 552 -2.04 -27.23 26.47
C PRO A 552 -1.02 -28.37 26.41
N ARG A 553 -1.41 -29.61 26.69
CA ARG A 553 -0.51 -30.77 26.65
C ARG A 553 -0.10 -31.10 25.22
N VAL A 554 -1.07 -31.07 24.30
CA VAL A 554 -0.84 -31.31 22.87
C VAL A 554 0.00 -30.18 22.29
N ILE A 555 -0.30 -28.92 22.63
CA ILE A 555 0.49 -27.76 22.21
C ILE A 555 1.95 -27.92 22.67
N PHE A 556 2.18 -28.26 23.94
CA PHE A 556 3.52 -28.43 24.49
C PHE A 556 4.31 -29.55 23.81
N GLU A 557 3.69 -30.73 23.61
CA GLU A 557 4.34 -31.84 22.91
C GLU A 557 4.68 -31.48 21.46
N ASN A 558 3.73 -30.86 20.76
CA ASN A 558 3.89 -30.45 19.38
C ASN A 558 4.97 -29.39 19.22
N THR A 559 5.05 -28.41 20.14
CA THR A 559 6.07 -27.35 20.10
C THR A 559 7.47 -27.94 20.02
N ARG A 560 7.75 -29.02 20.77
CA ARG A 560 9.04 -29.73 20.68
C ARG A 560 9.29 -30.32 19.29
N ARG A 561 8.28 -30.97 18.70
CA ARG A 561 8.39 -31.59 17.38
C ARG A 561 8.47 -30.56 16.25
N GLU A 562 7.79 -29.42 16.36
CA GLU A 562 7.89 -28.29 15.44
C GLU A 562 9.33 -27.73 15.41
N MET A 563 9.93 -27.52 16.59
CA MET A 563 11.32 -27.10 16.70
C MET A 563 12.27 -28.13 16.08
N THR A 564 12.07 -29.43 16.36
CA THR A 564 12.87 -30.51 15.76
C THR A 564 12.73 -30.54 14.24
N PHE A 565 11.51 -30.38 13.71
CA PHE A 565 11.25 -30.33 12.27
C PHE A 565 12.05 -29.20 11.60
N LEU A 566 11.97 -27.97 12.13
CA LEU A 566 12.71 -26.85 11.55
C LEU A 566 14.23 -27.00 11.73
N LYS A 567 14.68 -27.57 12.86
CA LYS A 567 16.09 -27.90 13.07
C LYS A 567 16.59 -28.88 12.01
N THR A 568 15.84 -29.95 11.73
CA THR A 568 16.15 -30.93 10.69
C THR A 568 16.25 -30.27 9.31
N LEU A 569 15.37 -29.30 9.01
CA LEU A 569 15.47 -28.53 7.77
C LEU A 569 16.76 -27.73 7.68
N ILE A 570 17.08 -26.96 8.71
CA ILE A 570 18.30 -26.14 8.73
C ILE A 570 19.53 -27.04 8.55
N THR A 571 19.59 -28.22 9.18
CA THR A 571 20.79 -29.07 9.12
C THR A 571 20.92 -29.91 7.85
N SER A 572 19.82 -30.30 7.21
CA SER A 572 19.86 -31.38 6.21
C SER A 572 19.15 -31.09 4.88
N TYR A 573 18.29 -30.07 4.82
CA TYR A 573 17.58 -29.76 3.59
C TYR A 573 18.48 -29.00 2.61
N ASP A 574 18.61 -29.52 1.39
CA ASP A 574 19.38 -28.86 0.34
C ASP A 574 18.62 -27.64 -0.20
N THR A 575 19.24 -26.47 -0.08
CA THR A 575 18.69 -25.19 -0.59
C THR A 575 19.50 -24.61 -1.74
N SER A 576 20.49 -25.34 -2.27
CA SER A 576 21.38 -24.86 -3.34
C SER A 576 20.62 -24.38 -4.58
N PHE A 577 19.51 -25.04 -4.91
CA PHE A 577 18.65 -24.68 -6.05
C PHE A 577 18.04 -23.28 -5.94
N ILE A 578 17.92 -22.70 -4.74
CA ILE A 578 17.38 -21.36 -4.52
C ILE A 578 18.31 -20.26 -5.03
N GLN A 579 19.63 -20.48 -5.09
CA GLN A 579 20.59 -19.44 -5.47
C GLN A 579 20.39 -18.90 -6.90
N GLY A 580 19.72 -19.66 -7.78
CA GLY A 580 19.41 -19.26 -9.15
C GLY A 580 17.95 -18.87 -9.40
N ILE A 581 17.09 -18.89 -8.37
CA ILE A 581 15.69 -18.51 -8.50
C ILE A 581 15.59 -17.00 -8.34
N ILE A 582 15.14 -16.34 -9.41
CA ILE A 582 14.76 -14.92 -9.42
C ILE A 582 13.31 -14.84 -8.96
#